data_AF-A0A961XSR3-F1
#
_entry.id   AF-A0A961XSR3-F1
#
_cell.length_a   1.000
_cell.length_b   1.000
_cell.length_c   1.000
_cell.angle_alpha   90.00
_cell.angle_beta   90.00
_cell.angle_gamma   90.00
#
_symmetry.space_group_name_H-M   'P 1'
#
loop_
_entity.id
_entity.type
_entity.pdbx_description
1 polymer ?
#
loop_
_entity_poly.entity_id
_entity_poly.type
_entity_poly.pdbx_seq_one_letter_code
_entity_poly.pdbx_strand_id
1 'polypeptide(L)'
;MTGKGHFDTSQVLEIGASRWKQWALVLAGIAMTGLCFAIALGVVGRIDASVAILGWIGTVFFGLALFAAIRSAITLRGAVLTLSPQGIRDVRIAGEFFPWGQIADISSWTNRSQKFVILKPDAELEARLWQGGYAKWMRRISKLLGANGIAITAQGLKTDYASLRDACEAYWHAHRFGNSPVEAGEPDEGNLENLLRRHQEVAVSEAVEEVTRGLAGHTFLVALKEWPEHEETISLLVAKDNRDLSWAYLYADEATIAGALEEGTPFARMTFEHIFGLVEGNPDFGGLSIHAGDQSYLLPFDYFERVRAVIDGGR
;
A
#
# COMPACT_ATOMS: atom_id res chain seq x y z
N MET A 1 18.69 5.01 9.09
CA MET A 1 17.73 5.93 9.73
C MET A 1 16.47 5.13 9.90
N THR A 2 16.14 4.69 11.11
CA THR A 2 15.06 3.73 11.41
C THR A 2 14.21 4.28 12.56
N GLY A 3 13.77 5.53 12.42
CA GLY A 3 12.66 6.06 13.21
C GLY A 3 11.46 6.16 12.29
N LYS A 4 10.29 5.72 12.73
CA LYS A 4 9.01 6.04 12.09
C LYS A 4 8.96 7.56 11.98
N GLY A 5 9.30 8.08 10.80
CA GLY A 5 9.40 9.51 10.56
C GLY A 5 8.00 10.07 10.47
N HIS A 6 7.63 10.94 11.39
CA HIS A 6 6.46 11.79 11.18
C HIS A 6 6.73 12.66 9.95
N PHE A 7 6.02 12.39 8.85
CA PHE A 7 6.15 13.16 7.60
C PHE A 7 5.19 14.34 7.63
N ASP A 8 5.71 15.56 7.44
CA ASP A 8 4.86 16.73 7.22
C ASP A 8 4.26 16.64 5.80
N THR A 9 3.03 16.10 5.71
CA THR A 9 2.32 15.88 4.45
C THR A 9 1.81 17.17 3.81
N SER A 10 1.93 18.32 4.49
CA SER A 10 1.62 19.63 3.90
C SER A 10 2.74 20.14 2.98
N GLN A 11 3.96 19.63 3.15
CA GLN A 11 5.12 20.04 2.36
C GLN A 11 5.34 19.13 1.15
N VAL A 12 6.20 19.58 0.23
CA VAL A 12 6.65 18.77 -0.90
C VAL A 12 7.87 17.97 -0.48
N LEU A 13 7.74 16.64 -0.46
CA LEU A 13 8.85 15.73 -0.20
C LEU A 13 9.49 15.29 -1.51
N GLU A 14 10.69 15.81 -1.77
CA GLU A 14 11.50 15.48 -2.93
C GLU A 14 12.53 14.39 -2.61
N ILE A 15 12.35 13.22 -3.21
CA ILE A 15 13.29 12.10 -3.09
C ILE A 15 14.16 12.05 -4.34
N GLY A 16 15.40 12.51 -4.19
CA GLY A 16 16.39 12.50 -5.26
C GLY A 16 17.01 11.13 -5.54
N ALA A 17 17.63 11.00 -6.70
CA ALA A 17 18.45 9.84 -7.04
C ALA A 17 19.69 9.74 -6.13
N SER A 18 20.06 8.51 -5.76
CA SER A 18 21.35 8.23 -5.15
C SER A 18 22.43 8.13 -6.23
N ARG A 19 23.22 9.20 -6.38
CA ARG A 19 24.33 9.26 -7.36
C ARG A 19 25.30 8.10 -7.20
N TRP A 20 25.60 7.72 -5.96
CA TRP A 20 26.49 6.59 -5.69
C TRP A 20 25.94 5.28 -6.25
N LYS A 21 24.66 4.96 -6.01
CA LYS A 21 24.02 3.76 -6.55
C LYS A 21 23.98 3.76 -8.09
N GLN A 22 23.73 4.93 -8.70
CA GLN A 22 23.73 5.07 -10.16
C GLN A 22 25.11 4.84 -10.78
N TRP A 23 26.16 5.46 -10.24
CA TRP A 23 27.53 5.25 -10.72
C TRP A 23 28.02 3.83 -10.48
N ALA A 24 27.69 3.23 -9.34
CA ALA A 24 27.98 1.82 -9.09
C ALA A 24 27.34 0.90 -10.14
N LEU A 25 26.08 1.18 -10.54
CA LEU A 25 25.40 0.43 -11.59
C LEU A 25 26.06 0.62 -12.96
N VAL A 26 26.49 1.84 -13.30
CA VAL A 26 27.24 2.11 -14.55
C VAL A 26 28.56 1.33 -14.56
N LEU A 27 29.33 1.37 -13.48
CA LEU A 27 30.59 0.63 -13.36
C LEU A 27 30.37 -0.89 -13.48
N ALA A 28 29.35 -1.43 -12.82
CA ALA A 28 28.98 -2.84 -12.95
C ALA A 28 28.58 -3.19 -14.39
N GLY A 29 27.83 -2.32 -15.06
CA GLY A 29 27.45 -2.48 -16.47
C GLY A 29 28.65 -2.49 -17.42
N ILE A 30 29.64 -1.60 -17.20
CA ILE A 30 30.90 -1.58 -17.96
C ILE A 30 31.66 -2.89 -17.76
N ALA A 31 31.82 -3.34 -16.52
CA ALA A 31 32.54 -4.57 -16.20
C ALA A 31 31.87 -5.80 -16.85
N MET A 32 30.55 -5.92 -16.73
CA MET A 32 29.79 -7.04 -17.32
C MET A 32 29.83 -7.02 -18.85
N THR A 33 29.67 -5.86 -19.48
CA THR A 33 29.74 -5.73 -20.94
C THR A 33 31.13 -6.08 -21.44
N GLY A 34 32.18 -5.58 -20.77
CA GLY A 34 33.58 -5.90 -21.10
C GLY A 34 33.90 -7.39 -20.93
N LEU A 35 33.39 -8.02 -19.87
CA LEU A 35 33.56 -9.46 -19.65
C LEU A 35 32.87 -10.28 -20.74
N CYS A 36 31.61 -9.99 -21.06
CA CYS A 36 30.89 -10.67 -22.14
C CYS A 36 31.59 -10.49 -23.50
N PHE A 37 32.13 -9.30 -23.76
CA PHE A 37 32.87 -9.02 -24.99
C PHE A 37 34.21 -9.76 -25.04
N ALA A 38 34.94 -9.83 -23.93
CA ALA A 38 36.19 -10.60 -23.83
C ALA A 38 35.95 -12.11 -24.04
N ILE A 39 34.85 -12.64 -23.49
CA ILE A 39 34.40 -14.01 -23.75
C ILE A 39 34.05 -14.18 -25.23
N ALA A 40 33.32 -13.25 -25.84
CA ALA A 40 32.98 -13.33 -27.26
C ALA A 40 34.21 -13.37 -28.19
N LEU A 41 35.31 -12.71 -27.79
CA LEU A 41 36.54 -12.62 -28.57
C LEU A 41 37.54 -13.77 -28.33
N GLY A 42 37.27 -14.72 -27.43
CA GLY A 42 38.24 -15.78 -27.16
C GLY A 42 39.40 -15.39 -26.23
N VAL A 43 39.32 -14.22 -25.57
CA VAL A 43 40.44 -13.71 -24.73
C VAL A 43 40.59 -14.56 -23.46
N VAL A 44 39.51 -15.18 -22.99
CA VAL A 44 39.47 -15.97 -21.74
C VAL A 44 39.79 -17.47 -21.99
N GLY A 45 40.55 -17.79 -23.04
CA GLY A 45 41.00 -19.14 -23.36
C GLY A 45 40.36 -19.71 -24.63
N ARG A 46 40.55 -21.02 -24.87
CA ARG A 46 39.87 -21.71 -25.99
C ARG A 46 38.41 -21.90 -25.64
N ILE A 47 37.53 -21.37 -26.48
CA ILE A 47 36.10 -21.36 -26.22
C ILE A 47 35.35 -21.91 -27.43
N ASP A 48 34.35 -22.73 -27.17
CA ASP A 48 33.48 -23.28 -28.19
C ASP A 48 32.59 -22.20 -28.81
N ALA A 49 32.16 -22.41 -30.06
CA ALA A 49 31.32 -21.47 -30.79
C ALA A 49 30.04 -21.08 -30.02
N SER A 50 29.45 -22.01 -29.26
CA SER A 50 28.26 -21.76 -28.44
C SER A 50 28.51 -20.70 -27.34
N VAL A 51 29.68 -20.73 -26.72
CA VAL A 51 30.03 -19.77 -25.65
C VAL A 51 30.33 -18.40 -26.25
N ALA A 52 30.95 -18.35 -27.43
CA ALA A 52 31.16 -17.09 -28.16
C ALA A 52 29.83 -16.43 -28.55
N ILE A 53 28.84 -17.20 -28.99
CA ILE A 53 27.48 -16.71 -29.27
C ILE A 53 26.83 -16.14 -28.01
N LEU A 54 26.92 -16.84 -26.87
CA LEU A 54 26.42 -16.33 -25.58
C LEU A 54 27.15 -15.05 -25.16
N GLY A 55 28.46 -14.94 -25.40
CA GLY A 55 29.23 -13.72 -25.17
C GLY A 55 28.72 -12.54 -25.98
N TRP A 56 28.40 -12.72 -27.26
CA TRP A 56 27.81 -11.67 -28.10
C TRP A 56 26.41 -11.26 -27.62
N ILE A 57 25.54 -12.24 -27.32
CA ILE A 57 24.21 -11.97 -26.77
C ILE A 57 24.31 -11.17 -25.46
N GLY A 58 25.20 -11.61 -24.56
CA GLY A 58 25.48 -10.90 -23.30
C GLY A 58 26.00 -9.49 -23.54
N THR A 59 26.92 -9.31 -24.48
CA THR A 59 27.49 -7.99 -24.82
C THR A 59 26.41 -7.02 -25.30
N VAL A 60 25.53 -7.47 -26.19
CA VAL A 60 24.41 -6.65 -26.68
C VAL A 60 23.45 -6.31 -25.53
N PHE A 61 23.08 -7.32 -24.74
CA PHE A 61 22.16 -7.14 -23.62
C PHE A 61 22.70 -6.18 -22.55
N PHE A 62 23.91 -6.45 -22.04
CA PHE A 62 24.54 -5.61 -21.02
C PHE A 62 24.96 -4.25 -21.58
N GLY A 63 25.33 -4.16 -22.86
CA GLY A 63 25.62 -2.89 -23.53
C GLY A 63 24.38 -1.99 -23.62
N LEU A 64 23.22 -2.56 -23.96
CA LEU A 64 21.94 -1.83 -23.91
C LEU A 64 21.57 -1.42 -22.48
N ALA A 65 21.74 -2.31 -21.51
CA ALA A 65 21.49 -1.99 -20.10
C ALA A 65 22.43 -0.89 -19.58
N LEU A 66 23.71 -0.92 -19.96
CA LEU A 66 24.70 0.10 -19.64
C LEU A 66 24.32 1.45 -20.27
N PHE A 67 23.93 1.45 -21.54
CA PHE A 67 23.45 2.67 -22.19
C PHE A 67 22.24 3.27 -21.47
N ALA A 68 21.27 2.45 -21.08
CA ALA A 68 20.12 2.88 -20.29
C ALA A 68 20.54 3.43 -18.91
N ALA A 69 21.51 2.79 -18.23
CA ALA A 69 22.04 3.24 -16.95
C ALA A 69 22.78 4.59 -17.06
N ILE A 70 23.60 4.78 -18.10
CA ILE A 70 24.30 6.04 -18.39
C ILE A 70 23.30 7.14 -18.69
N ARG A 71 22.32 6.88 -19.57
CA ARG A 71 21.25 7.83 -19.88
C ARG A 71 20.52 8.22 -18.60
N SER A 72 20.11 7.25 -17.78
CA SER A 72 19.44 7.45 -16.50
C SER A 72 20.28 8.32 -15.55
N ALA A 73 21.58 8.06 -15.41
CA ALA A 73 22.49 8.85 -14.58
C ALA A 73 22.65 10.31 -15.07
N ILE A 74 22.54 10.54 -16.38
CA ILE A 74 22.63 11.89 -16.96
C ILE A 74 21.29 12.63 -16.86
N THR A 75 20.16 11.96 -17.16
CA THR A 75 18.84 12.59 -17.27
C THR A 75 18.15 12.76 -15.93
N LEU A 76 18.34 11.86 -14.96
CA LEU A 76 17.71 11.91 -13.64
C LEU A 76 18.46 12.84 -12.69
N ARG A 77 18.62 14.11 -13.08
CA ARG A 77 19.16 15.17 -12.21
C ARG A 77 18.02 15.80 -11.43
N GLY A 78 17.99 15.59 -10.11
CA GLY A 78 17.05 16.24 -9.20
C GLY A 78 16.14 15.25 -8.45
N ALA A 79 14.94 15.72 -8.13
CA ALA A 79 13.86 14.91 -7.54
C ALA A 79 13.40 13.86 -8.55
N VAL A 80 13.58 12.58 -8.22
CA VAL A 80 13.11 11.47 -9.06
C VAL A 80 11.67 11.14 -8.70
N LEU A 81 11.41 11.10 -7.39
CA LEU A 81 10.08 10.93 -6.85
C LEU A 81 9.73 12.19 -6.07
N THR A 82 8.58 12.78 -6.38
CA THR A 82 8.04 13.95 -5.69
C THR A 82 6.70 13.57 -5.09
N LEU A 83 6.58 13.68 -3.78
CA LEU A 83 5.32 13.54 -3.05
C LEU A 83 4.87 14.96 -2.68
N SER A 84 3.72 15.38 -3.16
CA SER A 84 3.15 16.69 -2.84
C SER A 84 1.70 16.55 -2.43
N PRO A 85 1.09 17.58 -1.81
CA PRO A 85 -0.35 17.57 -1.53
C PRO A 85 -1.23 17.30 -2.76
N GLN A 86 -0.76 17.69 -3.94
CA GLN A 86 -1.50 17.51 -5.19
C GLN A 86 -1.42 16.08 -5.73
N GLY A 87 -0.44 15.28 -5.31
CA GLY A 87 -0.25 13.93 -5.83
C GLY A 87 1.17 13.39 -5.69
N ILE A 88 1.42 12.28 -6.38
CA ILE A 88 2.74 11.66 -6.51
C ILE A 88 3.23 11.70 -7.94
N ARG A 89 4.51 12.00 -8.13
CA ARG A 89 5.15 12.02 -9.44
C ARG A 89 6.45 11.25 -9.39
N ASP A 90 6.54 10.20 -10.20
CA ASP A 90 7.80 9.50 -10.50
C ASP A 90 8.20 9.77 -11.94
N VAL A 91 9.24 10.58 -12.13
CA VAL A 91 9.72 11.00 -13.46
C VAL A 91 10.21 9.83 -14.32
N ARG A 92 10.45 8.65 -13.72
CA ARG A 92 10.82 7.43 -14.44
C ARG A 92 9.62 6.77 -15.11
N ILE A 93 8.41 7.02 -14.59
CA ILE A 93 7.17 6.41 -15.04
C ILE A 93 6.38 7.41 -15.88
N ALA A 94 6.13 8.60 -15.32
CA ALA A 94 5.34 9.63 -15.97
C ALA A 94 5.88 11.03 -15.65
N GLY A 95 5.76 11.93 -16.62
CA GLY A 95 6.14 13.33 -16.45
C GLY A 95 5.16 14.13 -15.60
N GLU A 96 3.97 13.61 -15.30
CA GLU A 96 2.85 14.29 -14.65
C GLU A 96 2.61 13.76 -13.23
N PHE A 97 1.90 14.54 -12.42
CA PHE A 97 1.46 14.11 -11.09
C PHE A 97 0.24 13.19 -11.18
N PHE A 98 0.23 12.14 -10.37
CA PHE A 98 -0.91 11.29 -10.09
C PHE A 98 -1.63 11.84 -8.86
N PRO A 99 -2.84 12.41 -9.01
CA PRO A 99 -3.60 12.93 -7.87
C PRO A 99 -3.90 11.84 -6.85
N TRP A 100 -3.76 12.15 -5.55
CA TRP A 100 -4.06 11.18 -4.48
C TRP A 100 -5.51 10.71 -4.49
N GLY A 101 -6.44 11.60 -4.89
CA GLY A 101 -7.84 11.25 -5.11
C GLY A 101 -8.06 10.20 -6.22
N GLN A 102 -7.11 10.04 -7.14
CA GLN A 102 -7.17 9.04 -8.22
C GLN A 102 -6.40 7.76 -7.92
N ILE A 103 -5.79 7.65 -6.73
CA ILE A 103 -5.11 6.44 -6.28
C ILE A 103 -6.07 5.71 -5.35
N ALA A 104 -6.65 4.61 -5.83
CA ALA A 104 -7.64 3.83 -5.11
C ALA A 104 -7.06 3.11 -3.88
N ASP A 105 -5.81 2.65 -3.96
CA ASP A 105 -5.16 1.84 -2.93
C ASP A 105 -3.64 1.89 -3.08
N ILE A 106 -2.92 1.64 -1.97
CA ILE A 106 -1.46 1.50 -1.92
C ILE A 106 -1.14 0.15 -1.30
N SER A 107 -0.49 -0.71 -2.07
CA SER A 107 -0.10 -2.04 -1.61
C SER A 107 1.39 -2.29 -1.76
N SER A 108 1.88 -3.32 -1.06
CA SER A 108 3.26 -3.79 -1.18
C SER A 108 3.34 -5.02 -2.07
N TRP A 109 4.26 -5.03 -3.02
CA TRP A 109 4.57 -6.22 -3.80
C TRP A 109 6.05 -6.57 -3.69
N THR A 110 6.36 -7.86 -3.55
CA THR A 110 7.74 -8.34 -3.42
C THR A 110 8.02 -9.40 -4.48
N ASN A 111 9.13 -9.22 -5.22
CA ASN A 111 9.60 -10.19 -6.20
C ASN A 111 11.10 -10.42 -6.03
N ARG A 112 11.53 -11.66 -5.76
CA ARG A 112 12.95 -12.05 -5.62
C ARG A 112 13.76 -11.06 -4.75
N SER A 113 13.23 -10.75 -3.57
CA SER A 113 13.79 -9.80 -2.58
C SER A 113 13.69 -8.30 -2.93
N GLN A 114 13.22 -7.95 -4.13
CA GLN A 114 12.92 -6.56 -4.46
C GLN A 114 11.51 -6.20 -4.02
N LYS A 115 11.40 -5.13 -3.23
CA LYS A 115 10.13 -4.61 -2.72
C LYS A 115 9.69 -3.39 -3.53
N PHE A 116 8.41 -3.34 -3.85
CA PHE A 116 7.77 -2.29 -4.64
C PHE A 116 6.57 -1.75 -3.88
N VAL A 117 6.35 -0.44 -3.98
CA VAL A 117 5.09 0.20 -3.59
C VAL A 117 4.24 0.22 -4.85
N ILE A 118 3.09 -0.43 -4.80
CA ILE A 118 2.15 -0.48 -5.92
C ILE A 118 1.06 0.54 -5.63
N LEU A 119 0.96 1.56 -6.48
CA LEU A 119 -0.18 2.46 -6.47
C LEU A 119 -1.23 1.91 -7.41
N LYS A 120 -2.43 1.66 -6.90
CA LYS A 120 -3.55 1.26 -7.73
C LYS A 120 -4.29 2.51 -8.18
N PRO A 121 -4.22 2.89 -9.47
CA PRO A 121 -5.04 3.98 -9.98
C PRO A 121 -6.52 3.57 -9.98
N ASP A 122 -7.43 4.54 -9.89
CA ASP A 122 -8.84 4.34 -10.20
C ASP A 122 -9.05 4.03 -11.69
N ALA A 123 -10.27 3.63 -12.05
CA ALA A 123 -10.59 3.22 -13.42
C ALA A 123 -10.39 4.35 -14.45
N GLU A 124 -10.58 5.62 -14.06
CA GLU A 124 -10.45 6.77 -14.95
C GLU A 124 -8.98 7.08 -15.25
N LEU A 125 -8.14 7.15 -14.21
CA LEU A 125 -6.70 7.33 -14.33
C LEU A 125 -6.07 6.13 -15.03
N GLU A 126 -6.55 4.92 -14.76
CA GLU A 126 -6.13 3.71 -15.46
C GLU A 126 -6.41 3.84 -16.97
N ALA A 127 -7.62 4.24 -17.37
CA ALA A 127 -7.98 4.41 -18.77
C ALA A 127 -7.11 5.45 -19.49
N ARG A 128 -6.68 6.51 -18.80
CA ARG A 128 -5.79 7.55 -19.34
C ARG A 128 -4.34 7.07 -19.47
N LEU A 129 -3.82 6.37 -18.46
CA LEU A 129 -2.43 5.89 -18.44
C LEU A 129 -2.10 4.89 -19.54
N TRP A 130 -3.08 4.05 -19.91
CA TRP A 130 -2.84 2.92 -20.82
C TRP A 130 -3.31 3.17 -22.26
N GLN A 131 -3.45 4.42 -22.70
CA GLN A 131 -3.85 4.71 -24.08
C GLN A 131 -2.76 4.31 -25.11
N GLY A 132 -1.48 4.33 -24.73
CA GLY A 132 -0.35 3.97 -25.59
C GLY A 132 -0.09 2.45 -25.73
N GLY A 133 0.35 1.99 -26.91
CA GLY A 133 0.64 0.57 -27.18
C GLY A 133 1.72 -0.03 -26.28
N TYR A 134 2.79 0.72 -26.00
CA TYR A 134 3.83 0.31 -25.04
C TYR A 134 3.28 0.16 -23.62
N ALA A 135 2.41 1.09 -23.22
CA ALA A 135 1.78 1.10 -21.92
C ALA A 135 0.88 -0.15 -21.74
N LYS A 136 0.05 -0.48 -22.75
CA LYS A 136 -0.78 -1.71 -22.74
C LYS A 136 0.06 -2.99 -22.63
N TRP A 137 1.23 -3.02 -23.29
CA TRP A 137 2.15 -4.16 -23.20
C TRP A 137 2.76 -4.28 -21.79
N MET A 138 3.23 -3.17 -21.21
CA MET A 138 3.74 -3.14 -19.83
C MET A 138 2.69 -3.58 -18.81
N ARG A 139 1.41 -3.21 -19.03
CA ARG A 139 0.30 -3.68 -18.19
C ARG A 139 0.14 -5.20 -18.24
N ARG A 140 0.23 -5.82 -19.43
CA ARG A 140 0.14 -7.28 -19.57
C ARG A 140 1.26 -7.99 -18.82
N ILE A 141 2.48 -7.47 -18.91
CA ILE A 141 3.63 -8.03 -18.19
C ILE A 141 3.46 -7.85 -16.68
N SER A 142 3.03 -6.67 -16.24
CA SER A 142 2.84 -6.39 -14.81
C SER A 142 1.75 -7.28 -14.23
N LYS A 143 0.63 -7.47 -14.94
CA LYS A 143 -0.43 -8.41 -14.56
C LYS A 143 0.04 -9.87 -14.51
N LEU A 144 0.86 -10.30 -15.48
CA LEU A 144 1.47 -11.63 -15.47
C LEU A 144 2.43 -11.85 -14.30
N LEU A 145 3.04 -10.78 -13.80
CA LEU A 145 3.91 -10.80 -12.64
C LEU A 145 3.13 -10.59 -11.32
N GLY A 146 1.81 -10.40 -11.36
CA GLY A 146 0.98 -10.16 -10.17
C GLY A 146 1.06 -8.72 -9.62
N ALA A 147 1.66 -7.79 -10.34
CA ALA A 147 1.71 -6.37 -9.98
C ALA A 147 0.61 -5.61 -10.74
N ASN A 148 -0.60 -5.55 -10.15
CA ASN A 148 -1.68 -4.72 -10.68
C ASN A 148 -1.55 -3.30 -10.14
N GLY A 149 -0.89 -2.42 -10.89
CA GLY A 149 -0.77 -1.00 -10.56
C GLY A 149 0.53 -0.36 -11.04
N ILE A 150 0.76 0.88 -10.62
CA ILE A 150 1.97 1.64 -10.87
C ILE A 150 3.02 1.21 -9.83
N ALA A 151 4.02 0.45 -10.26
CA ALA A 151 5.08 -0.03 -9.39
C ALA A 151 6.17 1.04 -9.19
N ILE A 152 6.33 1.51 -7.96
CA ILE A 152 7.39 2.42 -7.54
C ILE A 152 8.43 1.64 -6.74
N THR A 153 9.69 1.75 -7.15
CA THR A 153 10.82 1.13 -6.47
C THR A 153 11.69 2.17 -5.78
N ALA A 154 12.14 1.85 -4.56
CA ALA A 154 13.19 2.59 -3.86
C ALA A 154 14.58 2.39 -4.48
N GLN A 155 14.72 1.46 -5.44
CA GLN A 155 15.98 1.25 -6.15
C GLN A 155 16.41 2.53 -6.88
N GLY A 156 17.63 2.96 -6.61
CA GLY A 156 18.19 4.21 -7.14
C GLY A 156 17.76 5.48 -6.40
N LEU A 157 16.85 5.39 -5.41
CA LEU A 157 16.47 6.52 -4.56
C LEU A 157 17.42 6.65 -3.35
N LYS A 158 17.44 7.86 -2.76
CA LYS A 158 18.14 8.16 -1.50
C LYS A 158 17.42 7.62 -0.25
N THR A 159 16.20 7.15 -0.41
CA THR A 159 15.40 6.53 0.66
C THR A 159 15.43 5.00 0.56
N ASP A 160 15.06 4.31 1.62
CA ASP A 160 14.79 2.87 1.62
C ASP A 160 13.31 2.58 1.34
N TYR A 161 12.97 1.29 1.22
CA TYR A 161 11.62 0.86 0.90
C TYR A 161 10.60 1.19 1.99
N ALA A 162 10.96 0.99 3.27
CA ALA A 162 10.03 1.21 4.37
C ALA A 162 9.67 2.70 4.46
N SER A 163 10.70 3.56 4.45
CA SER A 163 10.53 5.01 4.47
C SER A 163 9.76 5.53 3.25
N LEU A 164 9.95 4.92 2.07
CA LEU A 164 9.18 5.25 0.87
C LEU A 164 7.70 4.88 1.03
N ARG A 165 7.44 3.67 1.51
CA ARG A 165 6.08 3.16 1.71
C ARG A 165 5.33 4.02 2.72
N ASP A 166 5.94 4.25 3.88
CA ASP A 166 5.35 5.05 4.96
C ASP A 166 5.03 6.47 4.48
N ALA A 167 5.92 7.08 3.69
CA ALA A 167 5.68 8.39 3.11
C ALA A 167 4.51 8.37 2.11
N CYS A 168 4.45 7.38 1.20
CA CYS A 168 3.34 7.26 0.27
C CYS A 168 2.00 7.06 0.98
N GLU A 169 1.94 6.18 1.98
CA GLU A 169 0.73 5.95 2.78
C GLU A 169 0.32 7.22 3.54
N ALA A 170 1.25 7.93 4.17
CA ALA A 170 0.95 9.16 4.90
C ALA A 170 0.35 10.25 3.99
N TYR A 171 0.94 10.50 2.83
CA TYR A 171 0.40 11.49 1.88
C TYR A 171 -0.94 11.05 1.30
N TRP A 172 -1.08 9.77 0.98
CA TRP A 172 -2.33 9.23 0.44
C TRP A 172 -3.48 9.37 1.44
N HIS A 173 -3.27 9.01 2.71
CA HIS A 173 -4.27 9.19 3.76
C HIS A 173 -4.63 10.67 3.96
N ALA A 174 -3.62 11.56 4.05
CA ALA A 174 -3.86 12.98 4.29
C ALA A 174 -4.66 13.66 3.16
N HIS A 175 -4.44 13.28 1.91
CA HIS A 175 -4.98 14.02 0.75
C HIS A 175 -6.08 13.30 -0.02
N ARG A 176 -6.28 11.99 0.19
CA ARG A 176 -7.42 11.26 -0.39
C ARG A 176 -8.72 11.52 0.35
N PHE A 177 -8.67 11.58 1.68
CA PHE A 177 -9.85 11.73 2.51
C PHE A 177 -10.21 13.19 2.83
N GLY A 178 -9.44 14.13 2.27
CA GLY A 178 -9.61 15.57 2.48
C GLY A 178 -9.17 15.98 3.88
N ASN A 179 -8.34 17.01 3.97
CA ASN A 179 -8.01 17.65 5.25
C ASN A 179 -9.30 18.30 5.84
N SER A 180 -10.13 17.53 6.53
CA SER A 180 -10.25 17.86 7.94
C SER A 180 -8.92 17.46 8.54
N PRO A 181 -8.14 18.38 9.12
CA PRO A 181 -7.13 17.95 10.06
C PRO A 181 -7.93 17.30 11.20
N VAL A 182 -8.18 15.99 11.08
CA VAL A 182 -7.92 15.14 12.22
C VAL A 182 -6.45 15.40 12.43
N GLU A 183 -6.14 16.29 13.37
CA GLU A 183 -4.88 16.18 14.07
C GLU A 183 -4.69 14.68 14.24
N ALA A 184 -3.68 14.12 13.59
CA ALA A 184 -3.08 12.91 14.09
C ALA A 184 -2.46 13.28 15.46
N GLY A 185 -3.27 13.72 16.42
CA GLY A 185 -3.25 13.02 17.68
C GLY A 185 -3.32 11.57 17.27
N GLU A 186 -2.34 10.79 17.71
CA GLU A 186 -2.57 9.36 17.94
C GLU A 186 -4.06 9.21 18.27
N PRO A 187 -4.83 8.36 17.55
CA PRO A 187 -6.20 8.10 17.97
C PRO A 187 -6.06 7.85 19.45
N ASP A 188 -6.51 8.81 20.28
CA ASP A 188 -6.05 8.88 21.65
C ASP A 188 -6.52 7.54 22.18
N GLU A 189 -5.59 6.60 22.38
CA GLU A 189 -5.97 5.21 22.64
C GLU A 189 -6.81 5.22 23.91
N GLY A 190 -6.48 6.17 24.80
CA GLY A 190 -7.31 6.63 25.89
C GLY A 190 -8.72 7.04 25.46
N ASN A 191 -8.94 7.87 24.45
CA ASN A 191 -10.28 8.29 24.03
C ASN A 191 -11.18 7.13 23.54
N LEU A 192 -10.70 6.25 22.66
CA LEU A 192 -11.54 5.12 22.21
C LEU A 192 -11.78 4.11 23.33
N GLU A 193 -10.74 3.73 24.07
CA GLU A 193 -10.87 2.84 25.23
C GLU A 193 -11.82 3.46 26.28
N ASN A 194 -11.67 4.76 26.57
CA ASN A 194 -12.56 5.50 27.49
C ASN A 194 -14.01 5.54 26.98
N LEU A 195 -14.20 5.71 25.67
CA LEU A 195 -15.53 5.69 25.05
C LEU A 195 -16.18 4.33 25.25
N LEU A 196 -15.48 3.24 24.90
CA LEU A 196 -16.02 1.89 25.05
C LEU A 196 -16.28 1.57 26.54
N ARG A 197 -15.33 1.91 27.42
CA ARG A 197 -15.45 1.72 28.87
C ARG A 197 -16.66 2.45 29.46
N ARG A 198 -16.90 3.69 29.06
CA ARG A 198 -18.05 4.48 29.53
C ARG A 198 -19.38 3.83 29.19
N HIS A 199 -19.45 3.13 28.06
CA HIS A 199 -20.68 2.55 27.51
C HIS A 199 -20.76 1.03 27.69
N GLN A 200 -19.85 0.40 28.45
CA GLN A 200 -19.85 -1.05 28.65
C GLN A 200 -21.06 -1.55 29.45
N GLU A 201 -21.54 -0.74 30.40
CA GLU A 201 -22.69 -1.06 31.26
C GLU A 201 -24.01 -0.43 30.77
N VAL A 202 -23.94 0.39 29.72
CA VAL A 202 -25.10 1.10 29.14
C VAL A 202 -25.75 0.19 28.10
N ALA A 203 -27.09 0.19 28.05
CA ALA A 203 -27.81 -0.55 27.01
C ALA A 203 -27.41 -0.03 25.62
N VAL A 204 -27.15 -0.93 24.67
CA VAL A 204 -26.75 -0.57 23.29
C VAL A 204 -27.72 0.42 22.66
N SER A 205 -29.03 0.30 22.94
CA SER A 205 -30.05 1.23 22.47
C SER A 205 -29.84 2.68 22.90
N GLU A 206 -29.20 2.90 24.05
CA GLU A 206 -28.93 4.23 24.58
C GLU A 206 -27.57 4.75 24.11
N ALA A 207 -26.57 3.86 24.01
CA ALA A 207 -25.20 4.22 23.67
C ALA A 207 -24.91 4.29 22.16
N VAL A 208 -25.70 3.62 21.32
CA VAL A 208 -25.33 3.36 19.91
C VAL A 208 -24.97 4.62 19.13
N GLU A 209 -25.69 5.72 19.30
CA GLU A 209 -25.42 6.93 18.53
C GLU A 209 -24.13 7.63 18.96
N GLU A 210 -23.87 7.73 20.27
CA GLU A 210 -22.63 8.31 20.79
C GLU A 210 -21.43 7.45 20.40
N VAL A 211 -21.54 6.13 20.59
CA VAL A 211 -20.49 5.19 20.20
C VAL A 211 -20.25 5.27 18.70
N THR A 212 -21.29 5.23 17.86
CA THR A 212 -21.14 5.34 16.39
C THR A 212 -20.42 6.62 15.97
N ARG A 213 -20.79 7.78 16.54
CA ARG A 213 -20.08 9.04 16.25
C ARG A 213 -18.60 8.95 16.64
N GLY A 214 -18.30 8.34 17.77
CA GLY A 214 -16.92 8.08 18.17
C GLY A 214 -16.20 7.16 17.19
N LEU A 215 -16.85 6.11 16.70
CA LEU A 215 -16.25 5.14 15.77
C LEU A 215 -16.05 5.67 14.35
N ALA A 216 -16.90 6.58 13.86
CA ALA A 216 -16.92 7.01 12.45
C ALA A 216 -15.58 7.59 11.94
N GLY A 217 -14.75 8.16 12.82
CA GLY A 217 -13.41 8.65 12.47
C GLY A 217 -12.27 7.65 12.63
N HIS A 218 -12.55 6.43 13.11
CA HIS A 218 -11.51 5.45 13.45
C HIS A 218 -11.26 4.45 12.32
N THR A 219 -9.99 4.06 12.21
CA THR A 219 -9.55 2.92 11.38
C THR A 219 -9.34 1.73 12.30
N PHE A 220 -9.89 0.59 11.90
CA PHE A 220 -9.77 -0.67 12.63
C PHE A 220 -8.96 -1.68 11.83
N LEU A 221 -8.30 -2.57 12.55
CA LEU A 221 -7.72 -3.79 12.03
C LEU A 221 -8.82 -4.85 12.01
N VAL A 222 -9.02 -5.49 10.87
CA VAL A 222 -10.01 -6.56 10.71
C VAL A 222 -9.30 -7.79 10.19
N ALA A 223 -9.50 -8.91 10.88
CA ALA A 223 -8.92 -10.19 10.52
C ALA A 223 -9.52 -10.69 9.19
N LEU A 224 -8.66 -11.25 8.35
CA LEU A 224 -9.05 -11.84 7.08
C LEU A 224 -8.90 -13.36 7.15
N LYS A 225 -9.76 -14.08 6.45
CA LYS A 225 -9.62 -15.53 6.30
C LYS A 225 -8.39 -15.87 5.44
N GLU A 226 -8.18 -15.08 4.41
CA GLU A 226 -7.05 -15.19 3.48
C GLU A 226 -6.79 -13.82 2.84
N TRP A 227 -5.56 -13.61 2.36
CA TRP A 227 -5.27 -12.44 1.53
C TRP A 227 -6.04 -12.58 0.21
N PRO A 228 -6.79 -11.55 -0.22
CA PRO A 228 -7.50 -11.60 -1.48
C PRO A 228 -6.51 -11.78 -2.64
N GLU A 229 -6.54 -12.93 -3.31
CA GLU A 229 -5.78 -13.17 -4.54
C GLU A 229 -6.32 -12.32 -5.71
N HIS A 230 -7.60 -11.96 -5.63
CA HIS A 230 -8.33 -11.16 -6.61
C HIS A 230 -9.09 -10.02 -5.91
N GLU A 231 -9.10 -8.85 -6.54
CA GLU A 231 -9.57 -7.57 -5.96
C GLU A 231 -11.07 -7.50 -5.64
N GLU A 232 -11.81 -8.56 -5.91
CA GLU A 232 -13.28 -8.51 -5.90
C GLU A 232 -13.90 -9.07 -4.63
N THR A 233 -13.16 -9.76 -3.76
CA THR A 233 -13.78 -10.35 -2.56
C THR A 233 -12.84 -10.39 -1.37
N ILE A 234 -13.13 -9.55 -0.38
CA ILE A 234 -12.48 -9.61 0.94
C ILE A 234 -13.28 -10.58 1.79
N SER A 235 -12.65 -11.67 2.23
CA SER A 235 -13.25 -12.62 3.16
C SER A 235 -12.82 -12.30 4.59
N LEU A 236 -13.74 -11.76 5.39
CA LEU A 236 -13.50 -11.48 6.80
C LEU A 236 -13.38 -12.80 7.58
N LEU A 237 -12.43 -12.85 8.51
CA LEU A 237 -12.41 -13.91 9.52
C LEU A 237 -13.48 -13.58 10.57
N VAL A 238 -14.54 -14.38 10.58
CA VAL A 238 -15.71 -14.21 11.45
C VAL A 238 -15.85 -15.38 12.40
N ALA A 239 -16.46 -15.14 13.56
CA ALA A 239 -16.92 -16.21 14.45
C ALA A 239 -18.44 -16.27 14.44
N LYS A 240 -19.00 -17.47 14.59
CA LYS A 240 -20.44 -17.67 14.66
C LYS A 240 -20.93 -17.71 16.11
N ASP A 241 -22.07 -17.09 16.37
CA ASP A 241 -22.75 -17.21 17.67
C ASP A 241 -23.57 -18.52 17.76
N ASN A 242 -24.26 -18.71 18.89
CA ASN A 242 -25.13 -19.87 19.12
C ASN A 242 -26.37 -19.93 18.20
N ARG A 243 -26.64 -18.88 17.43
CA ARG A 243 -27.71 -18.79 16.43
C ARG A 243 -27.16 -18.94 15.00
N ASP A 244 -25.89 -19.34 14.86
CA ASP A 244 -25.18 -19.48 13.57
C ASP A 244 -24.96 -18.15 12.83
N LEU A 245 -25.11 -17.00 13.52
CA LEU A 245 -24.87 -15.67 12.95
C LEU A 245 -23.41 -15.28 13.05
N SER A 246 -22.87 -14.70 11.99
CA SER A 246 -21.47 -14.28 11.88
C SER A 246 -21.22 -12.94 12.57
N TRP A 247 -20.10 -12.80 13.28
CA TRP A 247 -19.66 -11.55 13.90
C TRP A 247 -18.35 -11.09 13.29
N ALA A 248 -18.30 -9.83 12.84
CA ALA A 248 -17.05 -9.21 12.40
C ALA A 248 -16.33 -8.58 13.60
N TYR A 249 -15.04 -8.85 13.72
CA TYR A 249 -14.20 -8.38 14.82
C TYR A 249 -13.32 -7.23 14.36
N LEU A 250 -13.44 -6.10 15.05
CA LEU A 250 -12.73 -4.86 14.78
C LEU A 250 -11.77 -4.59 15.93
N TYR A 251 -10.49 -4.38 15.64
CA TYR A 251 -9.45 -4.13 16.64
C TYR A 251 -8.86 -2.75 16.45
N ALA A 252 -8.77 -1.95 17.50
CA ALA A 252 -8.26 -0.58 17.42
C ALA A 252 -6.78 -0.50 17.05
N ASP A 253 -5.98 -1.48 17.50
CA ASP A 253 -4.52 -1.45 17.40
C ASP A 253 -3.90 -2.85 17.26
N GLU A 254 -2.61 -2.86 16.91
CA GLU A 254 -1.85 -4.09 16.63
C GLU A 254 -1.61 -4.94 17.87
N ALA A 255 -1.55 -4.35 19.07
CA ALA A 255 -1.38 -5.10 20.31
C ALA A 255 -2.66 -5.87 20.66
N THR A 256 -3.82 -5.22 20.52
CA THR A 256 -5.13 -5.81 20.76
C THR A 256 -5.39 -6.98 19.80
N ILE A 257 -5.12 -6.83 18.50
CA ILE A 257 -5.33 -7.92 17.52
C ILE A 257 -4.31 -9.07 17.71
N ALA A 258 -3.05 -8.76 18.04
CA ALA A 258 -2.02 -9.78 18.27
C ALA A 258 -2.30 -10.64 19.51
N GLY A 259 -2.97 -10.07 20.52
CA GLY A 259 -3.44 -10.82 21.69
C GLY A 259 -4.68 -11.70 21.40
N ALA A 260 -5.44 -11.38 20.36
CA ALA A 260 -6.70 -12.05 20.04
C ALA A 260 -6.58 -13.16 18.98
N LEU A 261 -5.58 -13.08 18.10
CA LEU A 261 -5.45 -13.97 16.94
C LEU A 261 -4.15 -14.80 16.97
N GLU A 262 -4.15 -15.91 16.22
CA GLU A 262 -2.95 -16.71 16.01
C GLU A 262 -1.88 -15.91 15.24
N GLU A 263 -0.61 -16.14 15.56
CA GLU A 263 0.51 -15.48 14.89
C GLU A 263 0.49 -15.77 13.38
N GLY A 264 0.57 -14.71 12.57
CA GLY A 264 0.52 -14.81 11.12
C GLY A 264 -0.89 -14.71 10.51
N THR A 265 -1.94 -14.55 11.30
CA THR A 265 -3.29 -14.27 10.79
C THR A 265 -3.29 -12.97 9.98
N PRO A 266 -3.72 -12.99 8.70
CA PRO A 266 -3.75 -11.79 7.88
C PRO A 266 -4.82 -10.81 8.38
N PHE A 267 -4.55 -9.52 8.30
CA PHE A 267 -5.49 -8.47 8.67
C PHE A 267 -5.39 -7.28 7.72
N ALA A 268 -6.47 -6.51 7.62
CA ALA A 268 -6.52 -5.26 6.86
C ALA A 268 -6.87 -4.08 7.77
N ARG A 269 -6.32 -2.90 7.45
CA ARG A 269 -6.74 -1.62 8.05
C ARG A 269 -7.89 -1.04 7.23
N MET A 270 -9.02 -0.80 7.86
CA MET A 270 -10.22 -0.30 7.19
C MET A 270 -10.94 0.71 8.08
N THR A 271 -11.57 1.73 7.48
CA THR A 271 -12.39 2.68 8.24
C THR A 271 -13.64 1.99 8.77
N PHE A 272 -14.18 2.47 9.90
CA PHE A 272 -15.43 1.96 10.44
C PHE A 272 -16.55 1.94 9.40
N GLU A 273 -16.71 3.03 8.63
CA GLU A 273 -17.75 3.14 7.60
C GLU A 273 -17.63 2.04 6.52
N HIS A 274 -16.41 1.72 6.09
CA HIS A 274 -16.19 0.69 5.08
C HIS A 274 -16.55 -0.69 5.64
N ILE A 275 -16.07 -1.01 6.86
CA ILE A 275 -16.37 -2.29 7.51
C ILE A 275 -17.87 -2.43 7.75
N PHE A 276 -18.52 -1.37 8.23
CA PHE A 276 -19.95 -1.33 8.43
C PHE A 276 -20.71 -1.57 7.12
N GLY A 277 -20.29 -0.95 6.02
CA GLY A 277 -20.88 -1.18 4.69
C GLY A 277 -20.75 -2.63 4.19
N LEU A 278 -19.63 -3.30 4.51
CA LEU A 278 -19.46 -4.73 4.16
C LEU A 278 -20.39 -5.64 4.96
N VAL A 279 -20.60 -5.33 6.23
CA VAL A 279 -21.36 -6.17 7.15
C VAL A 279 -22.87 -5.91 7.05
N GLU A 280 -23.31 -4.66 6.91
CA GLU A 280 -24.74 -4.31 6.80
C GLU A 280 -25.40 -4.92 5.56
N GLY A 281 -24.67 -5.04 4.45
CA GLY A 281 -25.17 -5.63 3.21
C GLY A 281 -25.35 -7.16 3.27
N ASN A 282 -24.94 -7.82 4.35
CA ASN A 282 -24.97 -9.28 4.47
C ASN A 282 -25.84 -9.73 5.66
N PRO A 283 -27.00 -10.36 5.40
CA PRO A 283 -27.93 -10.79 6.46
C PRO A 283 -27.41 -11.94 7.33
N ASP A 284 -26.31 -12.60 6.93
CA ASP A 284 -25.70 -13.67 7.72
C ASP A 284 -24.94 -13.14 8.94
N PHE A 285 -24.79 -11.82 9.08
CA PHE A 285 -24.11 -11.21 10.21
C PHE A 285 -25.06 -10.87 11.37
N GLY A 286 -24.64 -11.23 12.59
CA GLY A 286 -25.30 -10.88 13.84
C GLY A 286 -24.91 -9.51 14.39
N GLY A 287 -23.80 -8.93 13.92
CA GLY A 287 -23.32 -7.62 14.34
C GLY A 287 -21.82 -7.42 14.19
N LEU A 288 -21.32 -6.37 14.85
CA LEU A 288 -19.90 -6.05 15.00
C LEU A 288 -19.46 -6.24 16.45
N SER A 289 -18.25 -6.74 16.64
CA SER A 289 -17.56 -6.78 17.93
C SER A 289 -16.33 -5.88 17.85
N ILE A 290 -16.34 -4.79 18.60
CA ILE A 290 -15.30 -3.75 18.55
C ILE A 290 -14.45 -3.86 19.80
N HIS A 291 -13.13 -3.93 19.63
CA HIS A 291 -12.14 -4.14 20.68
C HIS A 291 -11.11 -2.99 20.70
N ALA A 292 -10.85 -2.45 21.88
CA ALA A 292 -9.79 -1.48 22.15
C ALA A 292 -9.18 -1.79 23.53
N GLY A 293 -7.95 -2.28 23.57
CA GLY A 293 -7.32 -2.74 24.81
C GLY A 293 -8.10 -3.91 25.44
N ASP A 294 -8.48 -3.77 26.70
CA ASP A 294 -9.29 -4.75 27.44
C ASP A 294 -10.81 -4.49 27.31
N GLN A 295 -11.20 -3.43 26.60
CA GLN A 295 -12.59 -3.05 26.41
C GLN A 295 -13.16 -3.66 25.13
N SER A 296 -14.43 -4.07 25.21
CA SER A 296 -15.18 -4.57 24.06
C SER A 296 -16.59 -3.98 24.02
N TYR A 297 -17.06 -3.63 22.83
CA TYR A 297 -18.42 -3.17 22.59
C TYR A 297 -19.07 -4.00 21.49
N LEU A 298 -20.26 -4.52 21.78
CA LEU A 298 -21.06 -5.28 20.82
C LEU A 298 -22.08 -4.35 20.17
N LEU A 299 -22.11 -4.37 18.85
CA LEU A 299 -23.08 -3.64 18.04
C LEU A 299 -23.92 -4.65 17.25
N PRO A 300 -25.06 -5.10 17.79
CA PRO A 300 -25.96 -6.04 17.11
C PRO A 300 -26.56 -5.46 15.83
N PHE A 301 -26.88 -6.36 14.89
CA PHE A 301 -27.49 -6.02 13.61
C PHE A 301 -28.78 -5.18 13.74
N ASP A 302 -29.59 -5.43 14.78
CA ASP A 302 -30.85 -4.69 15.04
C ASP A 302 -30.67 -3.17 15.19
N TYR A 303 -29.44 -2.70 15.42
CA TYR A 303 -29.12 -1.28 15.57
C TYR A 303 -28.50 -0.64 14.32
N PHE A 304 -28.31 -1.41 13.24
CA PHE A 304 -27.61 -0.94 12.06
C PHE A 304 -28.32 0.22 11.35
N GLU A 305 -29.65 0.24 11.32
CA GLU A 305 -30.38 1.40 10.76
C GLU A 305 -30.03 2.71 11.48
N ARG A 306 -29.84 2.66 12.81
CA ARG A 306 -29.45 3.82 13.61
C ARG A 306 -27.99 4.21 13.37
N VAL A 307 -27.11 3.22 13.25
CA VAL A 307 -25.69 3.44 12.90
C VAL A 307 -25.60 4.13 11.54
N ARG A 308 -26.34 3.64 10.54
CA ARG A 308 -26.45 4.20 9.20
C ARG A 308 -26.93 5.65 9.24
N ALA A 309 -28.01 5.93 9.99
CA ALA A 309 -28.53 7.29 10.15
C ALA A 309 -27.49 8.26 10.75
N VAL A 310 -26.67 7.80 11.70
CA VAL A 310 -25.58 8.61 12.28
C VAL A 310 -24.45 8.85 11.30
N ILE A 311 -24.03 7.83 10.54
CA ILE A 311 -22.99 7.94 9.51
C ILE A 311 -23.44 8.90 8.41
N ASP A 312 -24.67 8.76 7.92
CA ASP A 312 -25.19 9.57 6.81
C ASP A 312 -25.51 11.01 7.25
N GLY A 313 -25.96 11.21 8.49
CA GLY A 313 -26.24 12.53 9.05
C GLY A 313 -25.01 13.34 9.47
N GLY A 314 -23.84 12.72 9.51
CA GLY A 314 -22.55 13.36 9.80
C GLY A 314 -21.80 13.90 8.59
N ARG A 315 -22.30 13.67 7.36
CA ARG A 315 -21.74 14.13 6.08
C ARG A 315 -22.36 15.44 5.63
#